data_AF-A0A557SS24-F1
#
_entry.id   AF-A0A557SS24-F1
#
_cell.length_a   1.000
_cell.length_b   1.000
_cell.length_c   1.000
_cell.angle_alpha   90.00
_cell.angle_beta   90.00
_cell.angle_gamma   90.00
#
_symmetry.space_group_name_H-M   'P 1'
#
loop_
_entity.id
_entity.type
_entity.pdbx_description
1 polymer ?
#
loop_
_entity_poly.entity_id
_entity_poly.type
_entity_poly.pdbx_seq_one_letter_code
_entity_poly.pdbx_strand_id
1 'polypeptide(L)'
;MESFFKKCEIKVLFENKIVGETMQNNYNISHQSNRVELLETISPNLVIENFKGKNFEFACALAHSLCFRHGNIQMVHSKRFKELGSFELVVYYSNSYSIDKEIKEQIMFYHSQNNFDFEYPNPASIMQSANSYFSKKHPD
;
A
#
# COMPACT_ATOMS: atom_id res chain seq x y z
N MET A 1 -8.51 -18.66 7.31
CA MET A 1 -7.12 -18.27 7.63
C MET A 1 -7.19 -16.89 8.27
N GLU A 2 -6.62 -16.70 9.45
CA GLU A 2 -6.64 -15.39 10.11
C GLU A 2 -5.79 -14.39 9.32
N SER A 3 -6.30 -13.18 9.08
CA SER A 3 -5.60 -12.15 8.31
C SER A 3 -4.28 -11.79 9.00
N PHE A 4 -3.15 -11.82 8.27
CA PHE A 4 -1.84 -11.43 8.78
C PHE A 4 -1.85 -10.02 9.41
N PHE A 5 -2.70 -9.14 8.89
CA PHE A 5 -2.91 -7.81 9.46
C PHE A 5 -3.30 -7.85 10.96
N LYS A 6 -4.06 -8.86 11.39
CA LYS A 6 -4.45 -9.04 12.80
C LYS A 6 -3.29 -9.41 13.72
N LYS A 7 -2.17 -9.89 13.17
CA LYS A 7 -0.95 -10.20 13.93
C LYS A 7 -0.07 -8.99 14.14
N CYS A 8 -0.34 -7.87 13.46
CA CYS A 8 0.44 -6.65 13.57
C CYS A 8 -0.02 -5.82 14.77
N GLU A 9 0.94 -5.16 15.41
CA GLU A 9 0.65 -4.06 16.32
C GLU A 9 0.30 -2.82 15.49
N ILE A 10 -0.82 -2.18 15.83
CA ILE A 10 -1.35 -1.01 15.11
C ILE A 10 -1.47 0.14 16.09
N LYS A 11 -0.71 1.20 15.84
CA LYS A 11 -0.83 2.47 16.53
C LYS A 11 -1.54 3.47 15.64
N VAL A 12 -2.74 3.86 16.03
CA VAL A 12 -3.50 4.91 15.36
C VAL A 12 -2.84 6.27 15.61
N LEU A 13 -2.50 7.00 14.55
CA LEU A 13 -2.03 8.38 14.64
C LEU A 13 -3.20 9.35 14.52
N PHE A 14 -4.11 9.12 13.57
CA PHE A 14 -5.41 9.77 13.49
C PHE A 14 -6.38 8.95 12.63
N GLU A 15 -7.67 9.14 12.85
CA GLU A 15 -8.74 8.52 12.06
C GLU A 15 -9.83 9.56 11.72
N ASN A 16 -10.57 9.27 10.66
CA ASN A 16 -11.76 10.00 10.21
C ASN A 16 -11.51 11.48 9.92
N LYS A 17 -10.31 11.82 9.44
CA LYS A 17 -10.03 13.19 8.96
C LYS A 17 -10.68 13.37 7.59
N ILE A 18 -11.67 14.25 7.51
CA ILE A 18 -12.37 14.56 6.26
C ILE A 18 -11.54 15.56 5.45
N VAL A 19 -11.28 15.24 4.18
CA VAL A 19 -10.62 16.12 3.20
C VAL A 19 -11.42 16.07 1.90
N GLY A 20 -12.20 17.12 1.63
CA GLY A 20 -13.14 17.13 0.51
C GLY A 20 -14.19 16.02 0.68
N GLU A 21 -14.32 15.16 -0.33
CA GLU A 21 -15.24 14.00 -0.32
C GLU A 21 -14.56 12.70 0.15
N THR A 22 -13.34 12.79 0.70
CA THR A 22 -12.56 11.62 1.13
C THR A 22 -12.37 11.60 2.64
N MET A 23 -12.17 10.40 3.16
CA MET A 23 -11.80 10.16 4.55
C MET A 23 -10.36 9.68 4.62
N GLN A 24 -9.56 10.28 5.49
CA GLN A 24 -8.15 9.93 5.70
C GLN A 24 -7.93 9.36 7.10
N ASN A 25 -7.19 8.25 7.15
CA ASN A 25 -6.70 7.62 8.38
C ASN A 25 -5.17 7.43 8.28
N ASN A 26 -4.47 7.51 9.41
CA ASN A 26 -3.04 7.26 9.48
C ASN A 26 -2.69 6.34 10.65
N TYR A 27 -1.88 5.33 10.35
CA TYR A 27 -1.47 4.29 11.27
C TYR A 27 0.05 4.07 11.20
N ASN A 28 0.65 3.76 12.34
CA ASN A 28 1.93 3.07 12.39
C ASN A 28 1.67 1.59 12.62
N ILE A 29 2.16 0.75 11.71
CA ILE A 29 1.96 -0.70 11.74
C ILE A 29 3.31 -1.37 11.93
N SER A 30 3.39 -2.26 12.93
CA SER A 30 4.60 -3.00 13.26
C SER A 30 4.34 -4.49 13.44
N HIS A 31 5.32 -5.29 13.03
CA HIS A 31 5.36 -6.72 13.30
C HIS A 31 6.82 -7.13 13.51
N GLN A 32 7.14 -7.57 14.74
CA GLN A 32 8.51 -7.79 15.20
C GLN A 32 9.38 -6.53 15.01
N SER A 33 10.53 -6.65 14.34
CA SER A 33 11.42 -5.52 14.03
C SER A 33 10.98 -4.68 12.82
N ASN A 34 9.94 -5.10 12.09
CA ASN A 34 9.47 -4.41 10.88
C ASN A 34 8.45 -3.32 11.23
N ARG A 35 8.57 -2.17 10.56
CA ARG A 35 7.68 -1.02 10.77
C ARG A 35 7.38 -0.31 9.45
N VAL A 36 6.13 0.08 9.29
CA VAL A 36 5.65 0.95 8.20
C VAL A 36 4.66 1.97 8.75
N GLU A 37 4.67 3.18 8.18
CA GLU A 37 3.57 4.13 8.29
C GLU A 37 2.60 3.88 7.14
N LEU A 38 1.30 3.92 7.41
CA LEU A 38 0.22 3.73 6.46
C LEU A 38 -0.71 4.94 6.49
N LEU A 39 -0.80 5.65 5.37
CA LEU A 39 -1.85 6.63 5.12
C LEU A 39 -2.92 6.00 4.22
N GLU A 40 -4.12 5.80 4.77
CA GLU A 40 -5.30 5.27 4.08
C GLU A 40 -6.20 6.45 3.67
N THR A 41 -6.56 6.52 2.39
CA THR A 41 -7.53 7.49 1.85
C THR A 41 -8.69 6.73 1.23
N ILE A 42 -9.88 6.91 1.78
CA ILE A 42 -11.11 6.25 1.34
C ILE A 42 -11.97 7.25 0.58
N SER A 43 -12.33 6.89 -0.64
CA SER A 43 -13.32 7.57 -1.48
C SER A 43 -14.47 6.62 -1.81
N PRO A 44 -15.60 7.10 -2.36
CA PRO A 44 -16.79 6.26 -2.60
C PRO A 44 -16.54 4.98 -3.40
N ASN A 45 -15.59 5.00 -4.35
CA ASN A 45 -15.35 3.89 -5.29
C ASN A 45 -13.92 3.32 -5.22
N LEU A 46 -13.05 3.91 -4.39
CA LEU A 46 -11.61 3.63 -4.40
C LEU A 46 -11.01 3.85 -3.01
N VAL A 47 -10.15 2.91 -2.59
CA VAL A 47 -9.30 3.07 -1.42
C VAL A 47 -7.85 3.14 -1.89
N ILE A 48 -7.12 4.13 -1.39
CA ILE A 48 -5.70 4.33 -1.69
C ILE A 48 -4.93 4.20 -0.38
N GLU A 49 -3.93 3.34 -0.38
CA GLU A 49 -3.05 3.12 0.77
C GLU A 49 -1.61 3.49 0.40
N ASN A 50 -1.01 4.38 1.18
CA ASN A 50 0.37 4.79 1.02
C ASN A 50 1.21 4.28 2.19
N PHE A 51 2.05 3.29 1.90
CA PHE A 51 2.98 2.67 2.84
C PHE A 51 4.36 3.32 2.74
N LYS A 52 4.91 3.74 3.88
CA LYS A 52 6.27 4.30 3.99
C LYS A 52 7.07 3.53 5.02
N GLY A 53 8.28 3.09 4.65
CA GLY A 53 9.10 2.33 5.58
C GLY A 53 10.40 1.83 4.97
N LYS A 54 11.02 0.84 5.61
CA LYS A 54 12.31 0.25 5.18
C LYS A 54 12.18 -1.16 4.62
N ASN A 55 11.23 -1.97 5.12
CA ASN A 55 10.99 -3.32 4.63
C ASN A 55 9.87 -3.36 3.59
N PHE A 56 10.25 -3.38 2.31
CA PHE A 56 9.31 -3.41 1.19
C PHE A 56 8.45 -4.68 1.15
N GLU A 57 9.04 -5.84 1.46
CA GLU A 57 8.29 -7.11 1.46
C GLU A 57 7.21 -7.13 2.55
N PHE A 58 7.49 -6.51 3.72
CA PHE A 58 6.51 -6.35 4.78
C PHE A 58 5.34 -5.46 4.35
N ALA A 59 5.59 -4.34 3.66
CA ALA A 59 4.51 -3.52 3.11
C ALA A 59 3.71 -4.27 2.05
N CYS A 60 4.35 -5.05 1.16
CA CYS A 60 3.63 -5.90 0.22
C CYS A 60 2.75 -6.94 0.91
N ALA A 61 3.21 -7.53 2.01
CA ALA A 61 2.44 -8.47 2.81
C ALA A 61 1.22 -7.82 3.46
N LEU A 62 1.35 -6.61 4.00
CA LEU A 62 0.24 -5.82 4.52
C LEU A 62 -0.75 -5.44 3.41
N ALA A 63 -0.23 -4.90 2.30
CA ALA A 63 -1.03 -4.50 1.15
C ALA A 63 -1.85 -5.67 0.60
N HIS A 64 -1.24 -6.84 0.42
CA HIS A 64 -1.95 -8.03 -0.01
C HIS A 64 -2.96 -8.52 1.02
N SER A 65 -2.62 -8.43 2.32
CA SER A 65 -3.56 -8.78 3.37
C SER A 65 -4.79 -7.89 3.32
N LEU A 66 -4.67 -6.60 3.04
CA LEU A 66 -5.80 -5.67 3.05
C LEU A 66 -6.80 -5.87 1.88
N CYS A 67 -6.46 -6.71 0.90
CA CYS A 67 -7.39 -7.10 -0.17
C CYS A 67 -8.71 -7.70 0.35
N PHE A 68 -8.72 -8.42 1.48
CA PHE A 68 -9.98 -8.96 2.03
C PHE A 68 -10.97 -7.85 2.42
N ARG A 69 -10.46 -6.64 2.72
CA ARG A 69 -11.25 -5.50 3.18
C ARG A 69 -11.59 -4.56 2.04
N HIS A 70 -10.60 -4.23 1.20
CA HIS A 70 -10.72 -3.15 0.21
C HIS A 70 -10.95 -3.65 -1.21
N GLY A 71 -10.91 -4.97 -1.43
CA GLY A 71 -11.08 -5.58 -2.74
C GLY A 71 -9.75 -5.85 -3.43
N ASN A 72 -9.77 -5.95 -4.76
CA ASN A 72 -8.57 -6.32 -5.51
C ASN A 72 -7.66 -5.11 -5.74
N ILE A 73 -6.34 -5.34 -5.72
CA ILE A 73 -5.34 -4.35 -6.13
C ILE A 73 -5.49 -4.08 -7.63
N GLN A 74 -5.74 -2.83 -7.99
CA GLN A 74 -5.94 -2.37 -9.37
C GLN A 74 -4.70 -1.73 -9.96
N MET A 75 -3.98 -0.96 -9.14
CA MET A 75 -2.79 -0.23 -9.54
C MET A 75 -1.83 -0.12 -8.37
N VAL A 76 -0.54 -0.06 -8.69
CA VAL A 76 0.53 0.13 -7.73
C VAL A 76 1.58 1.04 -8.36
N HIS A 77 2.11 1.95 -7.56
CA HIS A 77 3.36 2.62 -7.88
C HIS A 77 4.23 2.71 -6.63
N SER A 78 5.53 2.81 -6.83
CA SER A 78 6.49 2.87 -5.73
C SER A 78 7.67 3.76 -6.06
N LYS A 79 8.24 4.37 -5.02
CA LYS A 79 9.48 5.13 -5.07
C LYS A 79 10.46 4.58 -4.06
N ARG A 80 11.73 4.41 -4.46
CA ARG A 80 12.80 3.99 -3.56
C ARG A 80 13.74 5.15 -3.27
N PHE A 81 13.88 5.49 -2.00
CA PHE A 81 14.81 6.52 -1.53
C PHE A 81 16.10 5.84 -1.08
N LYS A 82 17.01 5.61 -2.04
CA LYS A 82 18.26 4.83 -1.83
C LYS A 82 19.11 5.36 -0.67
N GLU A 83 19.25 6.68 -0.56
CA GLU A 83 20.05 7.34 0.48
C GLU A 83 19.52 7.09 1.90
N LEU A 84 18.20 6.97 2.04
CA LEU A 84 17.52 6.78 3.33
C LEU A 84 17.24 5.29 3.63
N GLY A 85 17.54 4.40 2.67
CA GLY A 85 17.16 2.99 2.75
C GLY A 85 15.66 2.79 2.97
N SER A 86 14.83 3.67 2.40
CA SER A 86 13.38 3.66 2.58
C SER A 86 12.62 3.65 1.26
N PHE A 87 11.33 3.37 1.31
CA PHE A 87 10.44 3.35 0.17
C PHE A 87 9.13 4.05 0.49
N GLU A 88 8.43 4.42 -0.58
CA GLU A 88 7.01 4.75 -0.61
C GLU A 88 6.34 3.78 -1.58
N LEU A 89 5.29 3.09 -1.15
CA LEU A 89 4.49 2.16 -1.95
C LEU A 89 3.04 2.61 -1.87
N VAL A 90 2.45 2.97 -2.99
CA VAL A 90 1.05 3.40 -3.08
C VAL A 90 0.25 2.35 -3.80
N VAL A 91 -0.81 1.87 -3.16
CA VAL A 91 -1.65 0.77 -3.62
C VAL A 91 -3.09 1.25 -3.74
N TYR A 92 -3.71 0.90 -4.86
CA TYR A 92 -5.07 1.31 -5.20
C TYR A 92 -5.97 0.07 -5.19
N TYR A 93 -7.00 0.08 -4.36
CA TYR A 93 -7.95 -1.02 -4.18
C TYR A 93 -9.35 -0.62 -4.65
N SER A 94 -10.06 -1.58 -5.24
CA SER A 94 -11.49 -1.42 -5.53
C SER A 94 -12.24 -2.74 -5.41
N ASN A 95 -13.48 -2.65 -4.94
CA ASN A 95 -14.45 -3.74 -4.89
C ASN A 95 -15.27 -3.86 -6.19
N SER A 96 -15.27 -2.85 -7.06
CA SER A 96 -15.92 -2.86 -8.37
C SER A 96 -14.93 -3.18 -9.49
N TYR A 97 -15.42 -3.31 -10.73
CA TYR A 97 -14.56 -3.44 -11.91
C TYR A 97 -13.63 -2.23 -12.01
N SER A 98 -12.35 -2.49 -11.72
CA SER A 98 -11.09 -1.81 -12.01
C SER A 98 -11.02 -0.29 -12.10
N ILE A 99 -9.91 0.26 -11.59
CA ILE A 99 -9.29 1.42 -12.26
C ILE A 99 -9.15 0.99 -13.72
N ASP A 100 -9.98 1.56 -14.60
CA ASP A 100 -9.93 1.20 -15.99
C ASP A 100 -8.56 1.61 -16.58
N LYS A 101 -8.27 1.04 -17.75
CA LYS A 101 -7.00 1.29 -18.40
C LYS A 101 -6.76 2.79 -18.64
N GLU A 102 -7.83 3.55 -18.89
CA GLU A 102 -7.76 4.98 -19.15
C GLU A 102 -7.33 5.76 -17.91
N ILE A 103 -7.97 5.54 -16.75
CA ILE A 103 -7.63 6.20 -15.49
C ILE A 103 -6.19 5.85 -15.09
N LYS A 104 -5.79 4.57 -15.25
CA LYS A 104 -4.41 4.16 -14.99
C LYS A 104 -3.42 4.92 -15.87
N GLU A 105 -3.70 5.01 -17.17
CA GLU A 105 -2.86 5.75 -18.13
C GLU A 105 -2.82 7.24 -17.80
N GLN A 106 -3.95 7.84 -17.40
CA GLN A 106 -4.01 9.24 -16.97
C GLN A 106 -3.15 9.50 -15.73
N ILE A 107 -3.19 8.63 -14.72
CA ILE A 107 -2.35 8.76 -13.52
C ILE A 107 -0.87 8.64 -13.89
N MET A 108 -0.52 7.63 -14.69
CA MET A 108 0.87 7.43 -15.14
C MET A 108 1.38 8.61 -15.98
N PHE A 109 0.52 9.14 -16.86
CA PHE A 109 0.81 10.32 -17.66
C PHE A 109 1.00 11.56 -16.79
N TYR A 110 0.12 11.79 -15.81
CA TYR A 110 0.27 12.88 -14.86
C TYR A 110 1.62 12.78 -14.11
N HIS A 111 1.98 11.59 -13.63
CA HIS A 111 3.26 11.40 -12.96
C HIS A 111 4.47 11.68 -13.86
N SER A 112 4.40 11.29 -15.14
CA SER A 112 5.49 11.55 -16.09
C SER A 112 5.64 13.04 -16.40
N GLN A 113 4.53 13.79 -16.53
CA GLN A 113 4.56 15.24 -16.72
C GLN A 113 5.20 15.99 -15.55
N ASN A 114 5.11 15.43 -14.34
CA ASN A 114 5.70 16.02 -13.13
C ASN A 114 7.13 15.51 -12.84
N ASN A 115 7.74 14.74 -13.75
CA ASN A 115 9.06 14.14 -13.59
C ASN A 115 9.19 13.31 -12.30
N PHE A 116 8.11 12.64 -11.88
CA PHE A 116 8.19 11.73 -10.75
C PHE A 116 8.83 10.40 -11.18
N ASP A 117 9.95 10.06 -10.55
CA ASP A 117 10.66 8.80 -10.74
C ASP A 117 9.97 7.68 -9.94
N PHE A 118 8.88 7.13 -10.51
CA PHE A 118 8.10 6.03 -9.94
C PHE A 118 8.30 4.74 -10.72
N GLU A 119 8.44 3.64 -9.99
CA GLU A 119 8.27 2.28 -10.50
C GLU A 119 6.78 1.91 -10.48
N TYR A 120 6.32 1.10 -11.43
CA TYR A 120 4.93 0.61 -11.49
C TYR A 120 4.89 -0.92 -11.41
N PRO A 121 5.06 -1.51 -10.20
CA PRO A 121 5.01 -2.96 -10.04
C PRO A 121 3.68 -3.53 -10.53
N ASN A 122 3.74 -4.71 -11.17
CA ASN A 122 2.54 -5.48 -11.45
C ASN A 122 1.94 -5.98 -10.12
N PRO A 123 0.60 -5.96 -9.93
CA PRO A 123 -0.04 -6.58 -8.77
C PRO A 123 0.44 -8.00 -8.44
N ALA A 124 0.77 -8.81 -9.46
CA ALA A 124 1.35 -10.15 -9.28
C ALA A 124 2.72 -10.11 -8.56
N SER A 125 3.53 -9.08 -8.81
CA SER A 125 4.83 -8.88 -8.13
C SER A 125 4.66 -8.50 -6.65
N ILE A 126 3.57 -7.81 -6.30
CA ILE A 126 3.21 -7.55 -4.90
C ILE A 126 2.86 -8.85 -4.19
N MET A 127 2.03 -9.69 -4.81
CA MET A 127 1.70 -11.01 -4.28
C MET A 127 2.94 -11.91 -4.12
N GLN A 128 3.84 -11.91 -5.10
CA GLN A 128 5.10 -12.67 -5.00
C GLN A 128 5.97 -12.17 -3.82
N SER A 129 6.08 -10.85 -3.66
CA SER A 129 6.84 -10.25 -2.54
C SER A 129 6.19 -10.54 -1.18
N ALA A 130 4.86 -10.51 -1.12
CA ALA A 130 4.10 -10.90 0.07
C ALA A 130 4.35 -12.38 0.44
N ASN A 131 4.31 -13.28 -0.53
CA ASN A 131 4.57 -14.71 -0.30
C ASN A 131 6.02 -14.97 0.15
N SER A 132 6.99 -14.23 -0.41
CA SER A 132 8.38 -14.23 0.07
C SER A 132 8.47 -13.80 1.53
N TYR A 133 7.72 -12.76 1.94
CA TYR A 133 7.67 -12.35 3.33
C TYR A 133 7.07 -13.43 4.23
N PHE A 134 5.94 -14.03 3.83
CA PHE A 134 5.25 -15.04 4.65
C PHE A 134 6.02 -16.35 4.79
N SER A 135 6.84 -16.72 3.80
CA SER A 135 7.65 -17.94 3.86
C SER A 135 8.90 -17.81 4.73
N LYS A 136 9.39 -16.59 4.94
CA LYS A 136 10.54 -16.32 5.80
C LYS A 136 10.16 -16.51 7.27
N LYS A 137 11.01 -17.23 8.00
CA LYS A 137 11.01 -17.17 9.47
C LYS A 137 11.66 -15.85 9.86
N HIS A 138 10.85 -14.93 10.36
CA HIS A 138 11.35 -13.68 10.90
C HIS A 138 11.75 -13.93 12.37
N PRO A 139 13.03 -13.79 12.74
CA PRO A 139 13.45 -13.89 14.13
C PRO A 139 12.87 -12.72 14.94
N ASP A 140 12.51 -13.01 16.19
CA ASP A 140 12.00 -12.03 17.17
C ASP A 140 13.10 -11.05 17.63
#